data_AF-A0A6S6ULF0-F1
#
_entry.id   AF-A0A6S6ULF0-F1
#
_cell.length_a   1.000
_cell.length_b   1.000
_cell.length_c   1.000
_cell.angle_alpha   90.00
_cell.angle_beta   90.00
_cell.angle_gamma   90.00
#
_symmetry.space_group_name_H-M   'P 1'
#
loop_
_entity.id
_entity.type
_entity.pdbx_description
1 polymer ?
#
loop_
_entity_poly.entity_id
_entity_poly.type
_entity_poly.pdbx_seq_one_letter_code
_entity_poly.pdbx_strand_id
1 'polypeptide(L)'
;MINAVLEVEGVKSDPAPEALPWDLAASWVTIRVRWWTASPRADVVQVKAAVIKVIKESLEAERIDMPNDTYVQLLHDQTDATDGDREAQREGWPAPKEGAPEPGWKARASKNGENH
;
A
#
# COMPACT_ATOMS: atom_id res chain seq x y z
N MET A 1 10.49 -5.35 -19.27
CA MET A 1 9.30 -4.51 -19.55
C MET A 1 9.38 -3.74 -20.89
N ILE A 2 10.12 -2.64 -21.05
CA ILE A 2 10.06 -1.82 -22.30
C ILE A 2 10.41 -2.63 -23.55
N ASN A 3 11.49 -3.43 -23.51
CA ASN A 3 11.89 -4.24 -24.66
C ASN A 3 10.78 -5.22 -25.08
N ALA A 4 10.03 -5.76 -24.12
CA ALA A 4 8.92 -6.67 -24.40
C ALA A 4 7.73 -5.93 -25.05
N VAL A 5 7.50 -4.65 -24.70
CA VAL A 5 6.46 -3.82 -25.36
C VAL A 5 6.79 -3.57 -26.84
N LEU A 6 8.07 -3.43 -27.18
CA LEU A 6 8.53 -3.27 -28.57
C LEU A 6 8.30 -4.52 -29.43
N GLU A 7 8.19 -5.70 -28.81
CA GLU A 7 7.94 -6.97 -29.51
C GLU A 7 6.46 -7.19 -29.83
N VAL A 8 5.56 -6.36 -29.29
CA VAL A 8 4.12 -6.47 -29.53
C VAL A 8 3.77 -5.97 -30.94
N GLU A 9 3.12 -6.83 -31.72
CA GLU A 9 2.62 -6.47 -33.04
C GLU A 9 1.70 -5.24 -32.98
N GLY A 10 1.95 -4.27 -33.87
CA GLY A 10 1.20 -3.02 -33.92
C GLY A 10 1.76 -1.88 -33.06
N VAL A 11 2.77 -2.14 -32.21
CA VAL A 11 3.54 -1.10 -31.53
C VAL A 11 4.64 -0.58 -32.47
N LYS A 12 4.79 0.75 -32.53
CA LYS A 12 5.85 1.40 -33.31
C LYS A 12 7.18 1.40 -32.53
N SER A 13 8.27 1.19 -33.26
CA SER A 13 9.64 1.35 -32.76
C SER A 13 10.14 2.80 -32.85
N ASP A 14 9.53 3.61 -33.72
CA ASP A 14 9.80 5.04 -33.85
C ASP A 14 8.46 5.80 -34.03
N PRO A 15 8.03 6.62 -33.04
CA PRO A 15 8.68 6.86 -31.75
C PRO A 15 8.71 5.61 -30.86
N ALA A 16 9.82 5.42 -30.14
CA ALA A 16 10.01 4.27 -29.25
C ALA A 16 9.12 4.38 -27.99
N PRO A 17 8.58 3.26 -27.46
CA PRO A 17 7.85 3.25 -26.21
C PRO A 17 8.68 3.76 -25.03
N GLU A 18 8.00 4.37 -24.07
CA GLU A 18 8.60 4.96 -22.88
C GLU A 18 7.91 4.45 -21.62
N ALA A 19 8.66 4.30 -20.52
CA ALA A 19 8.12 4.03 -19.20
C ALA A 19 8.69 5.05 -18.21
N LEU A 20 7.79 5.75 -17.52
CA LEU A 20 8.12 6.86 -16.64
C LEU A 20 7.59 6.56 -15.24
N PRO A 21 8.45 6.55 -14.20
CA PRO A 21 7.99 6.64 -12.82
C PRO A 21 7.17 7.92 -12.67
N TRP A 22 5.92 7.78 -12.28
CA TRP A 22 4.95 8.88 -12.28
C TRP A 22 4.56 9.31 -10.87
N ASP A 23 4.45 8.36 -9.94
CA ASP A 23 4.02 8.63 -8.58
C ASP A 23 4.54 7.57 -7.60
N LEU A 24 4.75 7.96 -6.34
CA LEU A 24 5.10 7.09 -5.23
C LEU A 24 3.98 7.16 -4.19
N ALA A 25 3.09 6.18 -4.22
CA ALA A 25 1.93 6.09 -3.34
C ALA A 25 2.29 5.40 -2.01
N ALA A 26 1.32 5.33 -1.10
CA ALA A 26 1.49 4.70 0.21
C ALA A 26 1.90 3.22 0.15
N SER A 27 1.51 2.49 -0.90
CA SER A 27 1.75 1.05 -1.05
C SER A 27 2.16 0.60 -2.45
N TRP A 28 2.44 1.51 -3.39
CA TRP A 28 2.95 1.16 -4.72
C TRP A 28 3.67 2.32 -5.43
N VAL A 29 4.44 1.97 -6.46
CA VAL A 29 5.00 2.94 -7.42
C VAL A 29 4.15 2.91 -8.68
N THR A 30 3.65 4.06 -9.11
CA THR A 30 2.95 4.17 -10.40
C THR A 30 3.97 4.38 -11.51
N ILE A 31 4.04 3.45 -12.46
CA ILE A 31 4.83 3.61 -13.68
C ILE A 31 3.86 3.79 -14.85
N ARG A 32 3.99 4.89 -15.59
CA ARG A 32 3.22 5.13 -16.81
C ARG A 32 3.99 4.66 -18.03
N VAL A 33 3.39 3.76 -18.80
CA VAL A 33 3.93 3.30 -20.07
C VAL A 33 3.19 3.98 -21.21
N ARG A 34 3.92 4.58 -22.15
CA ARG A 34 3.41 5.20 -23.37
C ARG A 34 3.97 4.50 -24.58
N TRP A 35 3.12 4.27 -25.58
CA TRP A 35 3.50 3.67 -26.85
C TRP A 35 2.65 4.27 -27.99
N TRP A 36 3.06 4.02 -29.23
CA TRP A 36 2.39 4.50 -30.43
C TRP A 36 1.97 3.32 -31.29
N THR A 37 0.80 3.43 -31.94
CA THR A 37 0.27 2.42 -32.87
C THR A 37 -0.14 3.07 -34.19
N ALA A 38 -0.18 2.31 -35.28
CA ALA A 38 -0.55 2.82 -36.61
C ALA A 38 -2.04 2.60 -36.98
N SER A 39 -2.79 1.86 -36.16
CA SER A 39 -3.97 1.11 -36.60
C SER A 39 -5.32 1.77 -36.27
N PRO A 40 -6.42 1.47 -37.01
CA PRO A 40 -7.77 1.93 -36.69
C PRO A 40 -8.26 1.46 -35.31
N ARG A 41 -9.32 2.12 -34.78
CA ARG A 41 -9.75 2.03 -33.37
C ARG A 41 -9.94 0.61 -32.82
N ALA A 42 -10.41 -0.35 -33.63
CA ALA A 42 -10.63 -1.74 -33.19
C ALA A 42 -9.31 -2.45 -32.83
N ASP A 43 -8.26 -2.20 -33.62
CA ASP A 43 -6.94 -2.80 -33.42
C ASP A 43 -6.23 -2.17 -32.22
N VAL A 44 -6.49 -0.90 -31.90
CA VAL A 44 -5.89 -0.22 -30.73
C VAL A 44 -6.25 -0.92 -29.42
N VAL A 45 -7.48 -1.44 -29.30
CA VAL A 45 -7.91 -2.16 -28.10
C VAL A 45 -7.18 -3.49 -27.97
N GLN A 46 -7.00 -4.23 -29.07
CA GLN A 46 -6.28 -5.50 -29.08
C GLN A 46 -4.79 -5.30 -28.76
N VAL A 47 -4.15 -4.29 -29.37
CA VAL A 47 -2.76 -3.93 -29.07
C VAL A 47 -2.62 -3.52 -27.61
N LYS A 48 -3.55 -2.73 -27.06
CA LYS A 48 -3.53 -2.36 -25.64
C LYS A 48 -3.60 -3.59 -24.73
N ALA A 49 -4.48 -4.55 -25.02
CA ALA A 49 -4.58 -5.78 -24.25
C ALA A 49 -3.28 -6.60 -24.32
N ALA A 50 -2.67 -6.72 -25.50
CA ALA A 50 -1.39 -7.40 -25.70
C ALA A 50 -0.25 -6.71 -24.93
N VAL A 51 -0.16 -5.38 -25.00
CA VAL A 51 0.84 -4.59 -24.24
C VAL A 51 0.70 -4.81 -22.73
N ILE A 52 -0.51 -4.74 -22.17
CA ILE A 52 -0.73 -4.96 -20.74
C ILE A 52 -0.32 -6.39 -20.33
N LYS A 53 -0.69 -7.40 -21.14
CA LYS A 53 -0.32 -8.79 -20.90
C LYS A 53 1.20 -8.97 -20.87
N VAL A 54 1.90 -8.47 -21.87
CA VAL A 54 3.37 -8.60 -21.98
C VAL A 54 4.09 -7.85 -20.87
N ILE A 55 3.59 -6.66 -20.47
CA ILE A 55 4.12 -5.95 -19.30
C ILE A 55 4.02 -6.84 -18.06
N LYS A 56 2.83 -7.38 -17.78
CA LYS A 56 2.60 -8.26 -16.63
C LYS A 56 3.55 -9.47 -16.63
N GLU A 57 3.57 -10.22 -17.74
CA GLU A 57 4.43 -11.40 -17.88
C GLU A 57 5.92 -11.05 -17.72
N SER A 58 6.35 -9.91 -18.25
CA SER A 58 7.75 -9.45 -18.12
C SER A 58 8.13 -9.05 -16.69
N LEU A 59 7.18 -8.55 -15.89
CA LEU A 59 7.42 -8.20 -14.49
C LEU A 59 7.42 -9.46 -13.61
N GLU A 60 6.50 -10.39 -13.86
CA GLU A 60 6.45 -11.70 -13.19
C GLU A 60 7.73 -12.50 -13.44
N ALA A 61 8.27 -12.50 -14.66
CA ALA A 61 9.52 -13.18 -15.01
C ALA A 61 10.72 -12.64 -14.20
N GLU A 62 10.72 -11.34 -13.92
CA GLU A 62 11.75 -10.66 -13.10
C GLU A 62 11.43 -10.70 -11.59
N ARG A 63 10.40 -11.46 -11.18
CA ARG A 63 9.93 -11.58 -9.79
C ARG A 63 9.52 -10.25 -9.16
N ILE A 64 9.03 -9.32 -9.97
CA ILE A 64 8.42 -8.07 -9.53
C ILE A 64 6.92 -8.33 -9.35
N ASP A 65 6.50 -8.38 -8.08
CA ASP A 65 5.12 -8.70 -7.75
C ASP A 65 4.17 -7.52 -8.01
N MET A 66 2.92 -7.83 -8.35
CA MET A 66 1.91 -6.81 -8.60
C MET A 66 1.39 -6.24 -7.28
N PRO A 67 1.25 -4.91 -7.17
CA PRO A 67 0.82 -4.29 -5.92
C PRO A 67 -0.59 -4.72 -5.56
N ASN A 68 -0.79 -5.03 -4.29
CA ASN A 68 -2.09 -5.22 -3.65
C ASN A 68 -2.25 -4.17 -2.54
N ASP A 69 -3.48 -3.95 -2.10
CA ASP A 69 -3.73 -3.07 -0.97
C ASP A 69 -2.97 -3.56 0.26
N THR A 70 -2.16 -2.68 0.84
CA THR A 70 -1.34 -2.98 2.01
C THR A 70 -1.99 -2.35 3.24
N TYR A 71 -2.27 -3.19 4.24
CA TYR A 71 -2.85 -2.76 5.51
C TYR A 71 -1.88 -3.04 6.66
N VAL A 72 -1.65 -2.04 7.50
CA VAL A 72 -0.95 -2.22 8.77
C VAL A 72 -2.00 -2.39 9.86
N GLN A 73 -2.09 -3.58 10.44
CA GLN A 73 -3.00 -3.87 11.56
C GLN A 73 -2.20 -3.86 12.86
N LEU A 74 -2.57 -2.96 13.77
CA LEU A 74 -2.04 -2.91 15.13
C LEU A 74 -2.99 -3.68 16.05
N LEU A 75 -2.62 -4.91 16.38
CA LEU A 75 -3.37 -5.76 17.29
C LEU A 75 -2.96 -5.46 18.73
N HIS A 76 -3.93 -5.11 19.56
CA HIS A 76 -3.73 -4.86 20.98
C HIS A 76 -4.52 -5.90 21.79
N ASP A 77 -3.88 -6.50 22.80
CA ASP A 77 -4.55 -7.34 23.79
C ASP A 77 -4.96 -6.47 24.98
N GLN A 78 -6.27 -6.27 25.15
CA GLN A 78 -6.87 -5.48 26.24
C GLN A 78 -7.30 -6.31 27.45
N THR A 79 -6.80 -7.55 27.59
CA THR A 79 -7.19 -8.42 28.72
C THR A 79 -6.17 -8.46 29.85
N ASP A 80 -5.05 -7.74 29.74
CA ASP A 80 -3.97 -7.78 30.71
C ASP A 80 -4.24 -6.92 31.96
N ALA A 81 -3.67 -7.29 33.11
CA ALA A 81 -3.93 -6.63 34.40
C ALA A 81 -3.45 -5.16 34.46
N THR A 82 -2.60 -4.77 33.52
CA THR A 82 -2.10 -3.40 33.30
C THR A 82 -2.88 -2.64 32.24
N ASP A 83 -3.96 -3.21 31.69
CA ASP A 83 -4.78 -2.54 30.67
C ASP A 83 -5.37 -1.23 31.21
N GLY A 84 -5.33 -0.20 30.39
CA GLY A 84 -5.64 1.19 30.77
C GLY A 84 -4.54 1.93 31.55
N ASP A 85 -3.45 1.28 31.96
CA ASP A 85 -2.28 1.94 32.58
C ASP A 85 -1.33 2.52 31.53
N ARG A 86 -1.55 3.79 31.21
CA ARG A 86 -0.78 4.57 30.22
C ARG A 86 0.67 4.84 30.64
N GLU A 87 1.05 4.54 31.87
CA GLU A 87 2.46 4.62 32.29
C GLU A 87 3.23 3.36 31.92
N ALA A 88 2.59 2.20 32.00
CA ALA A 88 3.17 0.88 31.72
C ALA A 88 3.01 0.45 30.26
N GLN A 89 1.88 0.77 29.60
CA GLN A 89 1.66 0.45 28.19
C GLN A 89 2.09 1.60 27.28
N ARG A 90 3.32 1.50 26.79
CA ARG A 90 3.92 2.46 25.84
C ARG A 90 4.31 1.73 24.56
N GLU A 91 3.31 1.47 23.72
CA GLU A 91 3.51 0.94 22.36
C GLU A 91 4.14 2.01 21.43
N GLY A 92 5.33 2.49 21.80
CA GLY A 92 6.09 3.49 21.04
C GLY A 92 5.75 4.95 21.31
N TRP A 93 4.79 5.26 22.19
CA TRP A 93 4.43 6.65 22.50
C TRP A 93 5.33 7.27 23.59
N PRO A 94 5.83 8.50 23.41
CA PRO A 94 6.66 9.19 24.41
C PRO A 94 5.89 9.48 25.69
N ALA A 95 6.62 9.56 26.81
CA ALA A 95 6.03 9.84 28.11
C ALA A 95 5.35 11.22 28.16
N PRO A 96 4.12 11.32 28.69
CA PRO A 96 3.51 12.60 29.01
C PRO A 96 4.43 13.43 29.94
N LYS A 97 4.56 14.72 29.66
CA LYS A 97 5.35 15.64 30.51
C LYS A 97 4.68 15.90 31.87
N GLU A 98 3.37 15.75 31.92
CA GLU A 98 2.54 15.79 33.12
C GLU A 98 1.89 14.41 33.24
N GLY A 99 1.96 13.80 34.43
CA GLY A 99 1.65 12.39 34.70
C GLY A 99 0.41 11.84 34.00
N ALA A 100 0.42 10.54 33.69
CA ALA A 100 -0.64 9.96 32.88
C ALA A 100 -2.00 10.02 33.61
N PRO A 101 -3.12 10.28 32.90
CA PRO A 101 -4.44 10.27 33.51
C PRO A 101 -4.78 8.88 34.04
N GLU A 102 -5.51 8.85 35.16
CA GLU A 102 -5.84 7.62 35.87
C GLU A 102 -6.63 6.63 34.97
N PRO A 103 -6.27 5.32 35.00
CA PRO A 103 -7.02 4.28 34.29
C PRO A 103 -8.49 4.24 34.73
N GLY A 104 -9.41 4.11 33.76
CA GLY A 104 -10.85 4.15 34.03
C GLY A 104 -11.36 3.05 34.97
N TRP A 105 -10.66 1.91 35.08
CA TRP A 105 -11.02 0.84 36.01
C TRP A 105 -10.68 1.19 37.47
N LYS A 106 -9.57 1.89 37.73
CA LYS A 106 -9.21 2.39 39.07
C LYS A 106 -10.21 3.46 39.54
N ALA A 107 -10.58 4.38 38.65
CA ALA A 107 -11.59 5.41 38.93
C ALA A 107 -13.00 4.84 39.17
N ARG A 108 -13.36 3.70 38.55
CA ARG A 108 -14.62 2.98 38.82
C ARG A 108 -14.57 2.21 40.14
N ALA A 109 -13.42 1.62 40.48
CA ALA A 109 -13.23 0.90 41.73
C ALA A 109 -13.28 1.84 42.95
N SER A 110 -12.69 3.04 42.88
CA SER A 110 -12.73 4.00 44.01
C SER A 110 -14.16 4.49 44.31
N LYS A 111 -14.95 4.77 43.27
CA LYS A 111 -16.36 5.20 43.43
C LYS A 111 -17.26 4.15 44.08
N ASN A 112 -16.94 2.87 43.93
CA ASN A 112 -17.69 1.79 44.60
C ASN A 112 -17.25 1.57 46.05
N GLY A 113 -16.05 2.03 46.44
CA GLY A 113 -15.53 1.95 47.81
C GLY A 113 -15.99 3.08 48.74
N GLU A 114 -16.43 4.21 48.20
CA GLU A 114 -16.92 5.37 48.97
C GLU A 114 -18.40 5.26 49.39
N ASN A 115 -19.11 4.20 48.97
CA ASN A 115 -20.54 3.97 49.25
C ASN A 115 -20.79 2.95 50.38
N HIS A 116 -19.81 2.70 51.26
CA HIS A 116 -19.94 1.85 52.45
C HIS A 116 -19.58 2.58 53.74
#